data_AF-X0XN63-F1
#
_entry.id   AF-X0XN63-F1
#
_cell.length_a   1.000
_cell.length_b   1.000
_cell.length_c   1.000
_cell.angle_alpha   90.00
_cell.angle_beta   90.00
_cell.angle_gamma   90.00
#
_symmetry.space_group_name_H-M   'P 1'
#
loop_
_entity.id
_entity.type
_entity.pdbx_description
1 polymer ?
#
loop_
_entity_poly.entity_id
_entity_poly.type
_entity_poly.pdbx_seq_one_letter_code
_entity_poly.pdbx_strand_id
1 'polypeptide(L)'
;MGDAQQRTRSKIAQLEEDFTRFQGELVSLRKEYESGEVNPVDYRRRVTLLMEDRSHIARELGRLKLERLIPIRGSPRKFGFLAVILIAMVIILPLTQGFYYGIQMEGDKYIDWKFNYETHKEITITNWAAGLDDMEMKTLDDLTLNATPEGEVEFLTTVRQWDQAASFLRMKNQIGTNWMELADSDIVLLKGHEYWIAPLTFDYSATRTSFINQHLIYTHSEGLVVL
;
A
#
# COMPACT_ATOMS: atom_id res chain seq x y z
N MET A 1 37.64 -42.63 9.57
CA MET A 1 36.56 -41.95 8.80
C MET A 1 36.60 -42.24 7.29
N GLY A 2 37.76 -42.58 6.69
CA GLY A 2 37.85 -42.86 5.24
C GLY A 2 37.13 -44.12 4.75
N ASP A 3 37.18 -45.22 5.53
CA ASP A 3 36.64 -46.53 5.11
C ASP A 3 35.11 -46.52 4.89
N ALA A 4 34.33 -45.89 5.79
CA ALA A 4 32.87 -45.78 5.63
C ALA A 4 32.44 -44.90 4.43
N GLN A 5 33.21 -43.85 4.13
CA GLN A 5 32.95 -43.00 2.95
C GLN A 5 33.34 -43.70 1.65
N GLN A 6 34.38 -44.54 1.66
CA GLN A 6 34.75 -45.36 0.51
C GLN A 6 33.71 -46.45 0.25
N ARG A 7 33.20 -47.13 1.29
CA ARG A 7 32.13 -48.13 1.18
C ARG A 7 30.80 -47.55 0.66
N THR A 8 30.45 -46.34 1.07
CA THR A 8 29.25 -45.66 0.55
C THR A 8 29.42 -45.22 -0.91
N ARG A 9 30.62 -44.77 -1.30
CA ARG A 9 30.93 -44.45 -2.70
C ARG A 9 30.89 -45.69 -3.60
N SER A 10 31.50 -46.80 -3.17
CA SER A 10 31.48 -48.03 -3.96
C SER A 10 30.07 -48.58 -4.09
N LYS A 11 29.25 -48.50 -3.03
CA LYS A 11 27.85 -48.91 -3.07
C LYS A 11 26.98 -48.01 -3.96
N ILE A 12 27.23 -46.70 -3.99
CA ILE A 12 26.56 -45.78 -4.92
C ILE A 12 26.92 -46.11 -6.37
N ALA A 13 28.21 -46.35 -6.66
CA ALA A 13 28.64 -46.71 -8.01
C ALA A 13 28.01 -48.02 -8.49
N GLN A 14 27.95 -49.02 -7.61
CA GLN A 14 27.29 -50.30 -7.90
C GLN A 14 25.78 -50.12 -8.18
N LEU A 15 25.08 -49.33 -7.36
CA LEU A 15 23.64 -49.08 -7.56
C LEU A 15 23.35 -48.26 -8.82
N GLU A 16 24.27 -47.38 -9.24
CA GLU A 16 24.16 -46.64 -10.50
C GLU A 16 24.35 -47.58 -11.71
N GLU A 17 25.31 -48.49 -11.65
CA GLU A 17 25.53 -49.52 -12.66
C GLU A 17 24.32 -50.46 -12.80
N ASP A 18 23.80 -50.97 -11.68
CA ASP A 18 22.61 -51.82 -11.63
C ASP A 18 21.40 -51.09 -12.24
N PHE A 19 21.22 -49.80 -11.93
CA PHE A 19 20.15 -48.99 -12.51
C PHE A 19 20.26 -48.87 -14.03
N THR A 20 21.47 -48.69 -14.58
CA THR A 20 21.66 -48.65 -16.04
C THR A 20 21.42 -50.00 -16.70
N ARG A 21 21.80 -51.09 -16.04
CA ARG A 21 21.57 -52.45 -16.52
C ARG A 21 20.06 -52.74 -16.63
N PHE A 22 19.28 -52.40 -15.61
CA PHE A 22 17.83 -52.59 -15.63
C PHE A 22 17.11 -51.76 -16.71
N GLN A 23 17.61 -50.56 -17.02
CA GLN A 23 17.11 -49.80 -18.17
C GLN A 23 17.36 -50.54 -19.49
N GLY A 24 18.53 -51.17 -19.65
CA GLY A 24 18.84 -52.03 -20.79
C GLY A 24 17.92 -53.24 -20.88
N GLU A 25 17.69 -53.94 -19.77
CA GLU A 25 16.81 -55.12 -19.70
C GLU A 25 15.34 -54.79 -20.00
N LEU A 26 14.85 -53.61 -19.60
CA LEU A 26 13.50 -53.15 -19.98
C LEU A 26 13.39 -52.86 -21.49
N VAL A 27 14.45 -52.31 -22.09
CA VAL A 27 14.49 -52.04 -23.53
C VAL A 27 14.59 -53.34 -24.35
N SER A 28 15.36 -54.33 -23.88
CA SER A 28 15.43 -55.64 -24.54
C SER A 28 14.11 -56.39 -24.41
N LEU A 29 13.51 -56.42 -23.22
CA LEU A 29 12.21 -57.07 -22.98
C LEU A 29 11.09 -56.45 -23.82
N ARG A 30 11.13 -55.12 -24.04
CA ARG A 30 10.22 -54.44 -24.96
C ARG A 30 10.40 -54.92 -26.39
N LYS A 31 11.63 -55.06 -26.88
CA LYS A 31 11.93 -55.55 -28.22
C LYS A 31 11.50 -57.01 -28.42
N GLU A 32 11.70 -57.87 -27.41
CA GLU A 32 11.25 -59.28 -27.42
C GLU A 32 9.72 -59.42 -27.44
N TYR A 33 9.00 -58.48 -26.84
CA TYR A 33 7.55 -58.41 -26.94
C TYR A 33 7.11 -57.91 -28.34
N GLU A 34 7.76 -56.88 -28.87
CA GLU A 34 7.48 -56.34 -30.21
C GLU A 34 7.81 -57.34 -31.34
N SER A 35 8.77 -58.26 -31.15
CA SER A 35 9.07 -59.35 -32.08
C SER A 35 8.13 -60.56 -31.98
N GLY A 36 7.24 -60.58 -30.98
CA GLY A 36 6.25 -61.65 -30.78
C GLY A 36 6.81 -62.92 -30.13
N GLU A 37 8.02 -62.89 -29.57
CA GLU A 37 8.67 -64.04 -28.95
C GLU A 37 8.16 -64.33 -27.52
N VAL A 38 7.51 -63.35 -26.88
CA VAL A 38 7.09 -63.42 -25.47
C VAL A 38 5.57 -63.28 -25.32
N ASN A 39 4.98 -64.19 -24.53
CA ASN A 39 3.55 -64.16 -24.19
C ASN A 39 3.21 -62.88 -23.38
N PRO A 40 2.11 -62.16 -23.69
CA PRO A 40 1.70 -60.93 -22.98
C PRO A 40 1.57 -61.08 -21.46
N VAL A 41 1.23 -62.26 -20.94
CA VAL A 41 1.16 -62.50 -19.48
C VAL A 41 2.55 -62.52 -18.84
N ASP A 42 3.52 -63.16 -19.49
CA ASP A 42 4.89 -63.25 -19.01
C ASP A 42 5.62 -61.91 -19.13
N TYR A 43 5.37 -61.17 -20.22
CA TYR A 43 5.86 -59.80 -20.39
C TYR A 43 5.43 -58.91 -19.23
N ARG A 44 4.12 -58.91 -18.91
CA ARG A 44 3.57 -58.08 -17.83
C ARG A 44 4.21 -58.41 -16.49
N ARG A 45 4.38 -59.71 -16.18
CA ARG A 45 5.01 -60.16 -14.93
C ARG A 45 6.47 -59.71 -14.82
N ARG A 46 7.25 -59.85 -15.88
CA ARG A 46 8.66 -59.43 -15.90
C ARG A 46 8.82 -57.92 -15.79
N VAL A 47 7.98 -57.15 -16.49
CA VAL A 47 7.96 -55.68 -16.38
C VAL A 47 7.62 -55.25 -14.95
N THR A 48 6.63 -55.87 -14.30
CA THR A 48 6.27 -55.50 -12.92
C THR A 48 7.41 -55.74 -11.94
N LEU A 49 8.13 -56.86 -12.04
CA LEU A 49 9.28 -57.17 -11.19
C LEU A 49 10.41 -56.15 -11.41
N LEU A 50 10.75 -55.87 -12.66
CA LEU A 50 11.80 -54.91 -13.01
C LEU A 50 11.45 -53.48 -12.57
N MET A 51 10.17 -53.08 -12.61
CA MET A 51 9.72 -51.79 -12.10
C MET A 51 9.79 -51.70 -10.58
N GLU A 52 9.45 -52.78 -9.87
CA GLU A 52 9.53 -52.87 -8.41
C GLU A 52 10.99 -52.75 -7.93
N ASP A 53 11.91 -53.51 -8.53
CA ASP A 53 13.34 -53.48 -8.22
C ASP A 53 13.96 -52.11 -8.51
N ARG A 54 13.60 -51.49 -9.64
CA ARG A 54 14.01 -50.12 -9.98
C ARG A 54 13.58 -49.12 -8.91
N SER A 55 12.35 -49.25 -8.40
CA SER A 55 11.83 -48.35 -7.36
C SER A 55 12.56 -48.51 -6.02
N HIS A 56 13.00 -49.73 -5.70
CA HIS A 56 13.77 -50.02 -4.49
C HIS A 56 15.17 -49.39 -4.58
N ILE A 57 15.86 -49.62 -5.70
CA ILE A 57 17.20 -49.08 -5.96
C ILE A 57 17.19 -47.55 -6.00
N ALA A 58 16.20 -46.93 -6.64
CA ALA A 58 16.07 -45.48 -6.70
C ALA A 58 15.93 -44.85 -5.29
N ARG A 59 15.19 -45.50 -4.39
CA ARG A 59 15.04 -45.07 -3.00
C ARG A 59 16.35 -45.21 -2.21
N GLU A 60 17.05 -46.33 -2.35
CA GLU A 60 18.35 -46.52 -1.68
C GLU A 60 19.42 -45.55 -2.20
N LEU A 61 19.48 -45.32 -3.51
CA LEU A 61 20.40 -44.37 -4.13
C LEU A 61 20.12 -42.94 -3.65
N GLY A 62 18.85 -42.53 -3.61
CA GLY A 62 18.44 -41.22 -3.10
C GLY A 62 18.84 -41.03 -1.64
N ARG A 63 18.61 -42.05 -0.80
CA ARG A 63 19.02 -42.05 0.60
C ARG A 63 20.54 -41.94 0.76
N LEU A 64 21.32 -42.75 0.04
CA LEU A 64 22.78 -42.74 0.13
C LEU A 64 23.40 -41.45 -0.42
N LYS A 65 22.81 -40.86 -1.47
CA LYS A 65 23.20 -39.53 -1.98
C LYS A 65 22.90 -38.44 -0.96
N LEU A 66 21.74 -38.51 -0.28
CA LEU A 66 21.40 -37.58 0.80
C LEU A 66 22.33 -37.72 2.01
N GLU A 67 22.63 -38.96 2.41
CA GLU A 67 23.61 -39.27 3.47
C GLU A 67 25.03 -38.79 3.12
N ARG A 68 25.37 -38.67 1.82
CA ARG A 68 26.63 -38.07 1.35
C ARG A 68 26.61 -36.55 1.31
N LEU A 69 25.49 -35.95 0.88
CA LEU A 69 25.34 -34.49 0.75
C LEU A 69 25.32 -33.80 2.11
N ILE A 70 24.80 -34.51 3.12
CA ILE A 70 24.72 -34.04 4.49
C ILE A 70 25.95 -34.56 5.26
N PRO A 71 26.98 -33.74 5.56
CA PRO A 71 28.22 -34.17 6.22
C PRO A 71 28.05 -34.58 7.71
N ILE A 72 26.83 -34.87 8.16
CA ILE A 72 26.44 -34.86 9.58
C ILE A 72 26.83 -36.13 10.33
N ARG A 73 27.18 -37.25 9.67
CA ARG A 73 27.40 -38.52 10.39
C ARG A 73 28.83 -38.77 10.91
N GLY A 74 29.60 -37.71 11.15
CA GLY A 74 31.01 -37.83 11.54
C GLY A 74 31.30 -37.67 13.03
N SER A 75 30.86 -36.57 13.65
CA SER A 75 31.19 -36.32 15.05
C SER A 75 30.24 -35.34 15.74
N PRO A 76 29.82 -35.63 16.99
CA PRO A 76 28.95 -34.72 17.76
C PRO A 76 29.62 -33.36 18.02
N ARG A 77 30.96 -33.31 18.02
CA ARG A 77 31.74 -32.07 18.14
C ARG A 77 31.59 -31.14 16.93
N LYS A 78 31.54 -31.70 15.71
CA LYS A 78 31.31 -30.90 14.49
C LYS A 78 29.88 -30.39 14.41
N PHE A 79 28.92 -31.18 14.91
CA PHE A 79 27.52 -30.75 15.01
C PHE A 79 27.36 -29.60 16.01
N GLY A 80 27.95 -29.70 17.20
CA GLY A 80 27.95 -28.62 18.19
C GLY A 80 28.58 -27.34 17.64
N PHE A 81 29.70 -27.44 16.93
CA PHE A 81 30.36 -26.29 16.32
C PHE A 81 29.50 -25.63 15.23
N LEU A 82 28.88 -26.42 14.36
CA LEU A 82 28.02 -25.91 13.28
C LEU A 82 26.72 -25.29 13.82
N ALA A 83 26.14 -25.87 14.88
CA ALA A 83 24.99 -25.32 15.57
C ALA A 83 25.32 -23.97 16.25
N VAL A 84 26.48 -23.86 16.91
CA VAL A 84 26.95 -22.60 17.50
C VAL A 84 27.16 -21.52 16.44
N ILE A 85 27.72 -21.86 15.28
CA ILE A 85 27.87 -20.92 14.16
C ILE A 85 26.50 -20.44 13.65
N LEU A 86 25.54 -21.35 13.48
CA LEU A 86 24.19 -20.98 13.03
C LEU A 86 23.48 -20.08 14.05
N ILE A 87 23.59 -20.40 15.35
CA ILE A 87 23.03 -19.57 16.42
C ILE A 87 23.70 -18.19 16.43
N ALA A 88 25.03 -18.14 16.31
CA ALA A 88 25.77 -16.88 16.21
C ALA A 88 25.33 -16.07 14.99
N MET A 89 25.13 -16.71 13.83
CA MET A 89 24.65 -16.04 12.61
C MET A 89 23.25 -15.47 12.79
N VAL A 90 22.33 -16.20 13.41
CA VAL A 90 20.96 -15.73 13.70
C VAL A 90 20.96 -14.52 14.65
N ILE A 91 21.93 -14.43 15.57
CA ILE A 91 22.06 -13.31 16.50
C ILE A 91 22.79 -12.11 15.85
N ILE A 92 23.86 -12.37 15.10
CA ILE A 92 24.72 -11.32 14.52
C ILE A 92 24.01 -10.60 13.37
N LEU A 93 23.24 -11.29 12.53
CA LEU A 93 22.54 -10.68 11.39
C LEU A 93 21.55 -9.55 11.75
N PRO A 94 20.63 -9.71 12.72
CA PRO A 94 19.74 -8.62 13.13
C PRO A 94 20.50 -7.50 13.86
N LEU A 95 21.58 -7.82 14.58
CA LEU A 95 22.44 -6.80 15.19
C LEU A 95 23.12 -5.93 14.13
N THR A 96 23.72 -6.54 13.11
CA THR A 96 24.37 -5.76 12.03
C THR A 96 23.36 -4.96 11.23
N GLN A 97 22.16 -5.48 10.99
CA GLN A 97 21.08 -4.70 10.39
C GLN A 97 20.66 -3.52 11.27
N GLY A 98 20.51 -3.73 12.58
CA GLY A 98 20.16 -2.67 13.53
C GLY A 98 21.24 -1.60 13.68
N PHE A 99 22.53 -1.93 13.56
CA PHE A 99 23.61 -0.95 13.61
C PHE A 99 23.89 -0.25 12.27
N TYR A 100 23.69 -0.93 11.14
CA TYR A 100 23.98 -0.39 9.81
C TYR A 100 22.78 0.37 9.21
N TYR A 101 21.56 -0.14 9.40
CA TYR A 101 20.31 0.49 9.00
C TYR A 101 19.59 1.20 10.15
N GLY A 102 20.07 1.05 11.38
CA GLY A 102 19.64 1.93 12.46
C GLY A 102 20.00 3.36 12.09
N ILE A 103 19.02 4.25 12.20
CA ILE A 103 19.20 5.68 11.98
C ILE A 103 20.39 6.11 12.85
N GLN A 104 21.50 6.49 12.21
CA GLN A 104 22.65 7.05 12.89
C GLN A 104 22.21 8.39 13.48
N MET A 105 21.72 8.38 14.73
CA MET A 105 21.24 9.55 15.46
C MET A 105 22.40 10.39 15.99
N GLU A 106 23.35 10.73 15.12
CA GLU A 106 24.48 11.56 15.46
C GLU A 106 24.38 12.89 14.72
N GLY A 107 24.25 13.98 15.48
CA GLY A 107 24.30 15.37 15.02
C GLY A 107 23.39 15.69 13.82
N ASP A 108 24.01 16.13 12.73
CA ASP A 108 23.35 16.68 11.54
C ASP A 108 22.36 15.69 10.88
N LYS A 109 22.62 14.38 10.97
CA LYS A 109 21.72 13.36 10.41
C LYS A 109 20.42 13.23 11.19
N TYR A 110 20.42 13.54 12.49
CA TYR A 110 19.19 13.56 13.29
C TYR A 110 18.31 14.74 12.93
N ILE A 111 18.91 15.92 12.75
CA ILE A 111 18.19 17.14 12.32
C ILE A 111 17.61 16.92 10.92
N ASP A 112 18.41 16.38 9.99
CA ASP A 112 17.95 16.05 8.65
C ASP A 112 16.79 15.05 8.66
N TRP A 113 16.90 13.95 9.41
CA TRP A 113 15.79 12.99 9.53
C TRP A 113 14.52 13.62 10.14
N LYS A 114 14.66 14.43 11.18
CA LYS A 114 13.53 15.03 11.89
C LYS A 114 12.79 16.06 11.03
N PHE A 115 13.52 16.91 10.33
CA PHE A 115 12.91 17.96 9.50
C PHE A 115 12.55 17.47 8.09
N ASN A 116 13.37 16.64 7.45
CA ASN A 116 13.10 16.22 6.07
C ASN A 116 12.28 14.95 5.97
N TYR A 117 12.37 14.01 6.92
CA TYR A 117 11.64 12.75 6.82
C TYR A 117 10.37 12.74 7.69
N GLU A 118 10.49 13.04 8.98
CA GLU A 118 9.35 13.01 9.92
C GLU A 118 8.34 14.12 9.58
N THR A 119 8.80 15.37 9.47
CA THR A 119 7.91 16.51 9.17
C THR A 119 7.29 16.39 7.78
N HIS A 120 8.04 15.97 6.75
CA HIS A 120 7.50 15.80 5.41
C HIS A 120 6.40 14.73 5.36
N LYS A 121 6.56 13.63 6.11
CA LYS A 121 5.53 12.60 6.24
C LYS A 121 4.27 13.14 6.92
N GLU A 122 4.41 13.90 8.00
CA GLU A 122 3.28 14.50 8.71
C GLU A 122 2.52 15.49 7.82
N ILE A 123 3.23 16.35 7.08
CA ILE A 123 2.63 17.29 6.11
C ILE A 123 1.88 16.51 5.04
N THR A 124 2.49 15.46 4.47
CA THR A 124 1.87 14.65 3.42
C THR A 124 0.58 13.99 3.91
N ILE A 125 0.59 13.39 5.10
CA ILE A 125 -0.60 12.75 5.68
C ILE A 125 -1.68 13.80 5.99
N THR A 126 -1.29 14.95 6.50
CA THR A 126 -2.22 16.05 6.81
C THR A 126 -2.85 16.61 5.55
N ASN A 127 -2.06 16.86 4.51
CA ASN A 127 -2.54 17.33 3.21
C ASN A 127 -3.47 16.29 2.58
N TRP A 128 -3.10 15.01 2.60
CA TRP A 128 -3.97 13.94 2.13
C TRP A 128 -5.29 13.87 2.90
N ALA A 129 -5.24 13.91 4.24
CA ALA A 129 -6.44 13.86 5.07
C ALA A 129 -7.33 15.11 4.89
N ALA A 130 -6.73 16.26 4.59
CA ALA A 130 -7.41 17.50 4.28
C ALA A 130 -7.89 17.59 2.81
N GLY A 131 -7.56 16.61 1.96
CA GLY A 131 -7.90 16.62 0.53
C GLY A 131 -7.15 17.68 -0.28
N LEU A 132 -5.97 18.08 0.19
CA LEU A 132 -5.14 19.15 -0.39
C LEU A 132 -4.04 18.61 -1.33
N ASP A 133 -4.06 17.32 -1.64
CA ASP A 133 -3.02 16.62 -2.43
C ASP A 133 -2.96 17.11 -3.89
N ASP A 134 -4.10 17.55 -4.43
CA ASP A 134 -4.22 18.06 -5.81
C ASP A 134 -3.90 19.57 -5.93
N MET A 135 -3.50 20.24 -4.84
CA MET A 135 -3.18 21.67 -4.90
C MET A 135 -1.79 21.92 -5.46
N GLU A 136 -1.72 22.70 -6.53
CA GLU A 136 -0.45 23.11 -7.13
C GLU A 136 0.24 24.15 -6.24
N MET A 137 1.34 23.76 -5.59
CA MET A 137 2.19 24.71 -4.86
C MET A 137 3.02 25.53 -5.85
N LYS A 138 2.67 26.80 -6.01
CA LYS A 138 3.42 27.78 -6.82
C LYS A 138 4.33 28.62 -5.93
N THR A 139 5.50 28.97 -6.46
CA THR A 139 6.39 29.88 -5.76
C THR A 139 5.85 31.32 -5.82
N LEU A 140 6.25 32.18 -4.87
CA LEU A 140 5.83 33.58 -4.86
C LEU A 140 6.20 34.31 -6.16
N ASP A 141 7.31 33.92 -6.77
CA ASP A 141 7.78 34.49 -8.04
C ASP A 141 6.86 34.07 -9.20
N ASP A 142 6.38 32.82 -9.21
CA ASP A 142 5.41 32.34 -10.22
C ASP A 142 4.04 33.00 -10.09
N LEU A 143 3.64 33.36 -8.85
CA LEU A 143 2.38 34.05 -8.58
C LEU A 143 2.40 35.52 -8.99
N THR A 144 3.58 36.16 -9.05
CA THR A 144 3.71 37.60 -9.30
C THR A 144 4.21 37.94 -10.71
N LEU A 145 4.97 37.05 -11.36
CA LEU A 145 5.55 37.31 -12.69
C LEU A 145 4.65 36.89 -13.86
N ASN A 146 3.67 36.00 -13.64
CA ASN A 146 2.78 35.48 -14.69
C ASN A 146 1.30 35.83 -14.48
N ALA A 147 1.03 36.89 -13.70
CA ALA A 147 -0.30 37.46 -13.53
C ALA A 147 -0.76 38.13 -14.83
N THR A 148 -1.23 37.30 -15.76
CA THR A 148 -2.04 37.76 -16.89
C THR A 148 -3.40 38.23 -16.33
N PRO A 149 -4.02 39.28 -16.90
CA PRO A 149 -5.32 39.78 -16.42
C PRO A 149 -6.41 38.70 -16.41
N GLU A 150 -6.27 37.66 -17.23
CA GLU A 150 -7.19 36.52 -17.34
C GLU A 150 -7.19 35.65 -16.08
N GLY A 151 -6.02 35.42 -15.46
CA GLY A 151 -5.92 34.66 -14.21
C GLY A 151 -6.44 35.43 -13.00
N GLU A 152 -6.21 36.74 -12.92
CA GLU A 152 -6.76 37.58 -11.84
C GLU A 152 -8.30 37.61 -11.85
N VAL A 153 -8.92 37.62 -13.03
CA VAL A 153 -10.39 37.55 -13.16
C VAL A 153 -10.91 36.19 -12.72
N GLU A 154 -10.22 35.09 -13.02
CA GLU A 154 -10.60 33.75 -12.56
C GLU A 154 -10.53 33.63 -11.03
N PHE A 155 -9.47 34.15 -10.40
CA PHE A 155 -9.39 34.17 -8.93
C PHE A 155 -10.46 35.06 -8.29
N LEU A 156 -10.75 36.23 -8.87
CA LEU A 156 -11.82 37.10 -8.39
C LEU A 156 -13.21 36.46 -8.56
N THR A 157 -13.42 35.63 -9.57
CA THR A 157 -14.71 34.96 -9.80
C THR A 157 -14.84 33.63 -9.05
N THR A 158 -13.73 33.00 -8.65
CA THR A 158 -13.72 31.70 -7.96
C THR A 158 -13.61 31.84 -6.44
N VAL A 159 -12.93 32.88 -5.95
CA VAL A 159 -12.79 33.17 -4.52
C VAL A 159 -13.89 34.10 -4.06
N ARG A 160 -14.56 33.72 -2.98
CA ARG A 160 -15.58 34.53 -2.33
C ARG A 160 -15.02 35.91 -1.97
N GLN A 161 -15.52 36.95 -2.64
CA GLN A 161 -15.02 38.32 -2.48
C GLN A 161 -15.50 39.02 -1.19
N TRP A 162 -16.63 38.56 -0.62
CA TRP A 162 -17.25 39.19 0.54
C TRP A 162 -17.39 38.20 1.69
N ASP A 163 -16.98 38.65 2.87
CA ASP A 163 -17.30 38.01 4.14
C ASP A 163 -18.75 38.30 4.56
N GLN A 164 -19.31 37.49 5.46
CA GLN A 164 -20.70 37.59 5.95
C GLN A 164 -21.04 39.01 6.44
N ALA A 165 -20.14 39.64 7.19
CA ALA A 165 -20.36 41.01 7.68
C ALA A 165 -20.40 42.05 6.55
N ALA A 166 -19.58 41.86 5.51
CA ALA A 166 -19.50 42.76 4.36
C ALA A 166 -20.71 42.58 3.43
N SER A 167 -21.16 41.35 3.19
CA SER A 167 -22.37 41.07 2.42
C SER A 167 -23.61 41.59 3.15
N PHE A 168 -23.72 41.38 4.46
CA PHE A 168 -24.79 41.92 5.30
C PHE A 168 -24.90 43.45 5.21
N LEU A 169 -23.78 44.16 5.33
CA LEU A 169 -23.77 45.63 5.24
C LEU A 169 -24.17 46.14 3.85
N ARG A 170 -23.77 45.43 2.79
CA ARG A 170 -24.11 45.79 1.42
C ARG A 170 -25.59 45.57 1.13
N MET A 171 -26.16 44.45 1.60
CA MET A 171 -27.61 44.18 1.50
C MET A 171 -28.43 45.14 2.37
N LYS A 172 -27.91 45.59 3.52
CA LYS A 172 -28.54 46.62 4.36
C LYS A 172 -28.78 47.92 3.61
N ASN A 173 -27.85 48.33 2.73
CA ASN A 173 -28.04 49.50 1.87
C ASN A 173 -29.09 49.31 0.77
N GLN A 174 -29.54 48.09 0.49
CA GLN A 174 -30.63 47.81 -0.47
C GLN A 174 -32.02 47.91 0.17
N ILE A 175 -32.12 47.89 1.50
CA ILE A 175 -33.37 48.17 2.21
C ILE A 175 -33.63 49.69 2.14
N GLY A 176 -34.59 50.09 1.31
CA GLY A 176 -34.98 51.49 1.13
C GLY A 176 -35.88 52.07 2.23
N THR A 177 -36.02 51.40 3.37
CA THR A 177 -37.02 51.73 4.40
C THR A 177 -36.46 51.66 5.82
N ASN A 178 -36.76 52.66 6.66
CA ASN A 178 -36.23 52.79 8.03
C ASN A 178 -36.91 51.87 9.07
N TRP A 179 -37.85 51.02 8.66
CA TRP A 179 -38.63 50.15 9.56
C TRP A 179 -38.39 48.65 9.30
N MET A 180 -37.47 48.32 8.38
CA MET A 180 -37.06 46.95 8.07
C MET A 180 -35.57 46.80 8.33
N GLU A 181 -35.18 45.63 8.82
CA GLU A 181 -33.79 45.20 9.01
C GLU A 181 -33.61 43.80 8.41
N LEU A 182 -32.37 43.33 8.29
CA LEU A 182 -32.05 41.96 7.88
C LEU A 182 -31.83 41.11 9.14
N ALA A 183 -32.39 39.89 9.18
CA ALA A 183 -32.24 39.04 10.36
C ALA A 183 -30.83 38.46 10.47
N ASP A 184 -30.43 37.66 9.48
CA ASP A 184 -29.10 37.08 9.34
C ASP A 184 -28.83 36.84 7.85
N SER A 185 -27.57 36.89 7.43
CA SER A 185 -27.16 36.60 6.06
C SER A 185 -26.55 35.22 5.98
N ASP A 186 -27.11 34.38 5.13
CA ASP A 186 -26.64 33.02 4.86
C ASP A 186 -26.38 32.83 3.36
N ILE A 187 -25.63 31.79 3.01
CA ILE A 187 -25.26 31.47 1.63
C ILE A 187 -26.16 30.36 1.13
N VAL A 188 -26.76 30.57 -0.04
CA VAL A 188 -27.54 29.55 -0.72
C VAL A 188 -26.95 29.30 -2.10
N LEU A 189 -26.79 28.01 -2.44
CA LEU A 189 -26.36 27.57 -3.75
C LEU A 189 -27.59 27.32 -4.65
N LEU A 190 -27.76 28.13 -5.69
CA LEU A 190 -28.84 27.99 -6.66
C LEU A 190 -28.28 27.92 -8.08
N LYS A 191 -28.61 26.85 -8.82
CA LYS A 191 -28.18 26.64 -10.21
C LYS A 191 -26.67 26.77 -10.45
N GLY A 192 -25.86 26.35 -9.47
CA GLY A 192 -24.39 26.41 -9.57
C GLY A 192 -23.78 27.78 -9.26
N HIS A 193 -24.57 28.72 -8.75
CA HIS A 193 -24.10 30.03 -8.29
C HIS A 193 -24.39 30.19 -6.79
N GLU A 194 -23.40 30.70 -6.05
CA GLU A 194 -23.56 31.10 -4.64
C GLU A 194 -24.20 32.48 -4.58
N TYR A 195 -25.25 32.60 -3.77
CA TYR A 195 -25.91 33.88 -3.50
C TYR A 195 -25.91 34.16 -2.00
N TRP A 196 -25.72 35.43 -1.66
CA TRP A 196 -26.00 35.89 -0.31
C TRP A 196 -27.47 36.20 -0.17
N ILE A 197 -28.09 35.59 0.84
CA ILE A 197 -29.51 35.75 1.10
C ILE A 197 -29.69 36.16 2.55
N ALA A 198 -30.54 37.15 2.75
CA ALA A 198 -30.97 37.53 4.08
C ALA A 198 -32.49 37.81 4.07
N PRO A 199 -33.25 37.15 4.97
CA PRO A 199 -34.66 37.45 5.12
C PRO A 199 -34.82 38.82 5.80
N LEU A 200 -35.82 39.56 5.33
CA LEU A 200 -36.20 40.83 5.94
C LEU A 200 -36.94 40.56 7.25
N THR A 201 -36.59 41.31 8.28
CA THR A 201 -37.26 41.33 9.58
C THR A 201 -37.62 42.77 9.97
N PHE A 202 -38.48 42.93 10.95
CA PHE A 202 -38.84 44.26 11.44
C PHE A 202 -37.82 44.75 12.47
N ASP A 203 -37.43 46.02 12.36
CA ASP A 203 -36.73 46.68 13.45
C ASP A 203 -37.75 47.04 14.53
N TYR A 204 -37.89 46.18 15.54
CA TYR A 204 -38.80 46.39 16.65
C TYR A 204 -38.49 47.66 17.47
N SER A 205 -37.27 48.21 17.38
CA SER A 205 -36.90 49.45 18.07
C SER A 205 -37.44 50.68 17.35
N ALA A 206 -37.35 50.72 16.01
CA ALA A 206 -37.89 51.79 15.18
C ALA A 206 -39.43 51.71 15.04
N THR A 207 -40.00 50.51 15.06
CA THR A 207 -41.43 50.31 14.78
C THR A 207 -42.32 50.52 16.01
N ARG A 208 -41.78 50.48 17.23
CA ARG A 208 -42.55 50.64 18.49
C ARG A 208 -43.31 51.96 18.61
N THR A 209 -42.77 53.04 18.05
CA THR A 209 -43.36 54.40 18.09
C THR A 209 -43.97 54.82 16.74
N SER A 210 -43.84 53.97 15.72
CA SER A 210 -44.25 54.27 14.36
C SER A 210 -45.74 54.03 14.14
N PHE A 211 -46.36 54.90 13.33
CA PHE A 211 -47.72 54.77 12.80
C PHE A 211 -48.03 53.38 12.24
N ILE A 212 -46.99 52.70 11.72
CA ILE A 212 -47.05 51.36 11.10
C ILE A 212 -47.47 50.28 12.11
N ASN A 213 -46.89 50.25 13.30
CA ASN A 213 -47.25 49.23 14.33
C ASN A 213 -48.66 49.46 14.92
N GLN A 214 -49.16 50.69 14.85
CA GLN A 214 -50.50 51.04 15.36
C GLN A 214 -51.62 50.69 14.36
N HIS A 215 -51.33 50.63 13.05
CA HIS A 215 -52.35 50.51 11.99
C HIS A 215 -52.14 49.35 11.01
N LEU A 216 -50.95 48.73 10.98
CA LEU A 216 -50.70 47.48 10.25
C LEU A 216 -50.42 46.35 11.23
N ILE A 217 -51.40 45.45 11.40
CA ILE A 217 -51.15 44.12 11.99
C ILE A 217 -50.68 43.24 10.83
N TYR A 218 -49.37 43.15 10.63
CA TYR A 218 -48.77 42.23 9.64
C TYR A 218 -48.16 41.02 10.33
N THR A 219 -48.52 39.83 9.88
CA THR A 219 -48.07 38.54 10.43
C THR A 219 -46.84 37.97 9.70
N HIS A 220 -46.31 38.68 8.70
CA HIS A 220 -45.18 38.25 7.88
C HIS A 220 -44.42 39.46 7.30
N SER A 221 -43.10 39.38 7.18
CA SER A 221 -42.30 40.32 6.38
C SER A 221 -42.31 39.85 4.93
N GLU A 222 -42.74 40.72 4.01
CA GLU A 222 -42.75 40.42 2.58
C GLU A 222 -41.38 40.81 1.99
N GLY A 223 -40.53 39.82 1.75
CA GLY A 223 -39.34 40.00 0.90
C GLY A 223 -38.08 39.26 1.35
N LEU A 224 -37.31 38.84 0.34
CA LEU A 224 -36.01 38.21 0.46
C LEU A 224 -35.04 39.02 -0.41
N VAL A 225 -33.96 39.51 0.18
CA VAL A 225 -32.93 40.29 -0.52
C VAL A 225 -31.83 39.32 -0.95
N VAL A 226 -31.48 39.36 -2.25
CA VAL A 226 -30.46 38.51 -2.86
C VAL A 226 -29.36 39.40 -3.40
N LEU A 227 -28.10 39.04 -3.10
CA LEU A 227 -26.91 39.71 -3.63
C LEU A 227 -25.99 38.73 -4.35
#